data_AF-A0A5D4T0R8-F1
#
_entry.id   AF-A0A5D4T0R8-F1
#
_cell.length_a   1.000
_cell.length_b   1.000
_cell.length_c   1.000
_cell.angle_alpha   90.00
_cell.angle_beta   90.00
_cell.angle_gamma   90.00
#
_symmetry.space_group_name_H-M   'P 1'
#
loop_
_entity.id
_entity.type
_entity.pdbx_description
1 polymer ?
#
loop_
_entity_poly.entity_id
_entity_poly.type
_entity_poly.pdbx_seq_one_letter_code
_entity_poly.pdbx_strand_id
1 'polypeptide(L)'
;MGSPWGIWTNKQAFEVYLEEKYEEDFVIEEISFDFFNTRKYHAYAYAADKPDLVFYVGQNRYTSKTEDGYRFEVWSFEAKEEVGQIVEEYFPDHSNYGVNLIFPETEPKEFILADYKKHATVEVGVSLDNIRVNSENSETEIERAFFLLQEIKAKEILLQHFGISYQNRTLQLQKEDIQSINSVEEMEKFLREYNR
;
A
#
# COMPACT_ATOMS: atom_id res chain seq x y z
N MET A 1 -15.21 30.72 12.35
CA MET A 1 -14.80 29.44 11.72
C MET A 1 -13.47 29.04 12.34
N GLY A 2 -13.23 27.74 12.56
CA GLY A 2 -12.07 27.27 13.35
C GLY A 2 -12.12 27.70 14.82
N SER A 3 -13.30 27.89 15.41
CA SER A 3 -13.39 28.26 16.83
C SER A 3 -12.97 27.09 17.72
N PRO A 4 -12.48 27.35 18.95
CA PRO A 4 -12.19 26.28 19.92
C PRO A 4 -13.39 25.33 20.14
N TRP A 5 -14.61 25.87 20.13
CA TRP A 5 -15.83 25.05 20.18
C TRP A 5 -16.03 24.20 18.94
N GLY A 6 -15.75 24.73 17.75
CA GLY A 6 -15.84 23.96 16.51
C GLY A 6 -14.83 22.82 16.45
N ILE A 7 -13.60 23.06 16.93
CA ILE A 7 -12.54 22.05 17.11
C ILE A 7 -13.06 20.92 18.02
N TRP A 8 -13.54 21.26 19.21
CA TRP A 8 -14.03 20.27 20.18
C TRP A 8 -15.22 19.46 19.63
N THR A 9 -16.22 20.12 19.06
CA THR A 9 -17.41 19.44 18.53
C THR A 9 -17.07 18.52 17.35
N ASN A 10 -16.17 18.92 16.43
CA ASN A 10 -15.81 18.06 15.31
C ASN A 10 -14.91 16.90 15.74
N LYS A 11 -14.08 17.07 16.77
CA LYS A 11 -13.30 15.97 17.35
C LYS A 11 -14.22 14.86 17.85
N GLN A 12 -15.24 15.22 18.66
CA GLN A 12 -16.23 14.25 19.13
C GLN A 12 -17.05 13.64 18.00
N ALA A 13 -17.42 14.43 16.99
CA ALA A 13 -18.17 13.92 15.84
C ALA A 13 -17.37 12.90 15.01
N PHE A 14 -16.04 13.06 14.90
CA PHE A 14 -15.18 12.09 14.23
C PHE A 14 -15.02 10.81 15.06
N GLU A 15 -14.82 10.93 16.37
CA GLU A 15 -14.74 9.80 17.29
C GLU A 15 -16.01 8.94 17.22
N VAL A 16 -17.18 9.54 17.43
CA VAL A 16 -18.48 8.84 17.33
C VAL A 16 -18.69 8.21 15.95
N TYR A 17 -18.35 8.92 14.87
CA TYR A 17 -18.47 8.38 13.51
C TYR A 17 -17.64 7.11 13.30
N LEU A 18 -16.41 7.07 13.82
CA LEU A 18 -15.53 5.92 13.67
C LEU A 18 -16.00 4.76 14.57
N GLU A 19 -16.32 5.04 15.83
CA GLU A 19 -16.83 4.04 16.78
C GLU A 19 -18.12 3.37 16.29
N GLU A 20 -19.08 4.15 15.77
CA GLU A 20 -20.32 3.61 15.22
C GLU A 20 -20.10 2.80 13.92
N LYS A 21 -19.09 3.17 13.12
CA LYS A 21 -18.83 2.54 11.82
C LYS A 21 -18.03 1.25 11.94
N TYR A 22 -17.08 1.20 12.86
CA TYR A 22 -16.11 0.10 12.99
C TYR A 22 -16.32 -0.75 14.24
N GLU A 23 -17.17 -0.33 15.18
CA GLU A 23 -17.38 -1.01 16.47
C GLU A 23 -16.08 -1.19 17.29
N GLU A 24 -15.16 -0.22 17.16
CA GLU A 24 -13.83 -0.17 17.79
C GLU A 24 -13.61 1.21 18.44
N ASP A 25 -12.78 1.27 19.48
CA ASP A 25 -12.41 2.54 20.12
C ASP A 25 -11.30 3.26 19.33
N PHE A 26 -11.47 4.55 19.06
CA PHE A 26 -10.49 5.36 18.31
C PHE A 26 -9.97 6.54 19.10
N VAL A 27 -8.71 6.88 18.85
CA VAL A 27 -8.13 8.13 19.34
C VAL A 27 -8.01 9.10 18.17
N ILE A 28 -8.70 10.24 18.28
CA ILE A 28 -8.53 11.37 17.37
C ILE A 28 -7.35 12.21 17.88
N GLU A 29 -6.37 12.46 17.02
CA GLU A 29 -5.23 13.34 17.30
C GLU A 29 -5.67 14.83 17.33
N GLU A 30 -4.75 15.74 17.01
CA GLU A 30 -5.06 17.16 16.90
C GLU A 30 -5.90 17.42 15.64
N ILE A 31 -7.06 18.07 15.84
CA ILE A 31 -7.95 18.45 14.75
C ILE A 31 -7.55 19.81 14.18
N SER A 32 -7.48 19.88 12.86
CA SER A 32 -7.14 21.07 12.09
C SER A 32 -8.34 21.56 11.28
N PHE A 33 -8.40 22.87 11.05
CA PHE A 33 -9.39 23.49 10.15
C PHE A 33 -8.66 24.09 8.95
N ASP A 34 -8.90 23.54 7.76
CA ASP A 34 -8.35 24.10 6.53
C ASP A 34 -9.20 25.28 6.09
N PHE A 35 -8.76 26.49 6.44
CA PHE A 35 -9.47 27.72 6.10
C PHE A 35 -9.41 28.06 4.59
N PHE A 36 -8.33 27.71 3.91
CA PHE A 36 -8.01 28.25 2.59
C PHE A 36 -8.56 27.40 1.45
N ASN A 37 -8.50 26.07 1.54
CA ASN A 37 -8.87 25.22 0.41
C ASN A 37 -10.28 24.64 0.53
N THR A 38 -10.61 24.09 1.70
CA THR A 38 -11.84 23.31 1.88
C THR A 38 -12.85 23.97 2.82
N ARG A 39 -12.39 24.81 3.77
CA ARG A 39 -13.18 25.29 4.92
C ARG A 39 -13.80 24.14 5.71
N LYS A 40 -13.01 23.07 5.90
CA LYS A 40 -13.42 21.83 6.57
C LYS A 40 -12.47 21.45 7.70
N TYR A 41 -13.00 20.70 8.65
CA TYR A 41 -12.21 20.07 9.69
C TYR A 41 -11.66 18.73 9.20
N HIS A 42 -10.46 18.41 9.64
CA HIS A 42 -9.80 17.12 9.45
C HIS A 42 -8.84 16.85 10.61
N ALA A 43 -8.52 15.58 10.80
CA ALA A 43 -7.58 15.09 11.80
C ALA A 43 -6.91 13.82 11.29
N TYR A 44 -5.91 13.37 12.03
CA TYR A 44 -5.47 11.99 12.00
C TYR A 44 -6.07 11.23 13.19
N ALA A 45 -6.23 9.92 13.02
CA ALA A 45 -6.77 9.03 14.03
C ALA A 45 -6.08 7.67 13.96
N TYR A 46 -6.18 6.90 15.04
CA TYR A 46 -5.75 5.51 15.10
C TYR A 46 -6.69 4.71 16.02
N ALA A 47 -6.81 3.40 15.79
CA ALA A 47 -7.52 2.51 16.69
C ALA A 47 -6.73 2.34 17.99
N ALA A 48 -7.39 2.38 19.15
CA ALA A 48 -6.72 2.40 20.45
C ALA A 48 -5.83 1.17 20.71
N ASP A 49 -6.15 0.02 20.09
CA ASP A 49 -5.39 -1.23 20.14
C ASP A 49 -4.26 -1.32 19.10
N LYS A 50 -4.24 -0.43 18.09
CA LYS A 50 -3.28 -0.40 16.97
C LYS A 50 -2.80 1.03 16.71
N PRO A 51 -2.00 1.62 17.61
CA PRO A 51 -1.54 3.00 17.49
C PRO A 51 -0.66 3.27 16.27
N ASP A 52 -0.06 2.22 15.68
CA ASP A 52 0.78 2.35 14.47
C ASP A 52 -0.05 2.53 13.19
N LEU A 53 -1.36 2.23 13.22
CA LEU A 53 -2.28 2.42 12.09
C LEU A 53 -2.91 3.82 12.12
N VAL A 54 -2.09 4.82 11.77
CA VAL A 54 -2.55 6.22 11.69
C VAL A 54 -3.20 6.49 10.33
N PHE A 55 -4.43 7.00 10.34
CA PHE A 55 -5.21 7.30 9.13
C PHE A 55 -5.88 8.67 9.19
N TYR A 56 -6.24 9.20 8.02
CA TYR A 56 -6.96 10.46 7.88
C TYR A 56 -8.45 10.31 8.24
N VAL A 57 -9.02 11.29 8.94
CA VAL A 57 -10.48 11.46 9.08
C VAL A 57 -10.83 12.94 8.88
N GLY A 58 -11.89 13.22 8.13
CA GLY A 58 -12.27 14.61 7.88
C GLY A 58 -13.58 14.77 7.14
N GLN A 59 -13.90 16.00 6.78
CA GLN A 59 -15.14 16.30 6.07
C GLN A 59 -14.89 16.45 4.58
N ASN A 60 -15.67 15.72 3.80
CA ASN A 60 -15.68 15.83 2.35
C ASN A 60 -15.93 17.28 1.91
N ARG A 61 -15.11 17.77 0.98
CA ARG A 61 -15.16 19.17 0.51
C ARG A 61 -16.52 19.58 -0.03
N TYR A 62 -17.21 18.69 -0.76
CA TYR A 62 -18.44 19.01 -1.49
C TYR A 62 -19.70 18.67 -0.70
N THR A 63 -19.69 17.54 0.02
CA THR A 63 -20.88 17.05 0.72
C THR A 63 -20.88 17.39 2.21
N SER A 64 -19.73 17.79 2.78
CA SER A 64 -19.51 17.98 4.21
C SER A 64 -19.73 16.73 5.08
N LYS A 65 -19.95 15.56 4.47
CA LYS A 65 -20.04 14.29 5.20
C LYS A 65 -18.66 13.90 5.71
N THR A 66 -18.61 13.24 6.86
CA THR A 66 -17.38 12.64 7.37
C THR A 66 -16.94 11.49 6.47
N GLU A 67 -15.66 11.45 6.15
CA GLU A 67 -14.97 10.39 5.43
C GLU A 67 -13.67 10.05 6.17
N ASP A 68 -13.20 8.83 6.02
CA ASP A 68 -12.00 8.33 6.70
C ASP A 68 -11.19 7.41 5.81
N GLY A 69 -9.91 7.26 6.16
CA GLY A 69 -8.95 6.40 5.50
C GLY A 69 -8.70 5.06 6.20
N TYR A 70 -9.44 4.70 7.27
CA TYR A 70 -9.05 3.58 8.13
C TYR A 70 -8.94 2.27 7.36
N ARG A 71 -9.94 1.95 6.54
CA ARG A 71 -9.93 0.75 5.69
C ARG A 71 -8.70 0.69 4.77
N PHE A 72 -8.31 1.82 4.18
CA PHE A 72 -7.16 1.86 3.27
C PHE A 72 -5.85 1.60 4.00
N GLU A 73 -5.70 2.11 5.23
CA GLU A 73 -4.53 1.86 6.06
C GLU A 73 -4.49 0.42 6.58
N VAL A 74 -5.63 -0.14 7.02
CA VAL A 74 -5.72 -1.56 7.41
C VAL A 74 -5.29 -2.46 6.25
N TRP A 75 -5.86 -2.26 5.07
CA TRP A 75 -5.50 -3.04 3.89
C TRP A 75 -4.03 -2.86 3.50
N SER A 76 -3.52 -1.63 3.55
CA SER A 76 -2.11 -1.36 3.22
C SER A 76 -1.17 -2.04 4.20
N PHE A 77 -1.55 -2.11 5.48
CA PHE A 77 -0.81 -2.83 6.51
C PHE A 77 -0.84 -4.35 6.27
N GLU A 78 -2.02 -4.93 6.03
CA GLU A 78 -2.17 -6.36 5.71
C GLU A 78 -1.31 -6.76 4.49
N ALA A 79 -1.36 -5.97 3.42
CA ALA A 79 -0.58 -6.22 2.21
C ALA A 79 0.94 -6.10 2.46
N LYS A 80 1.37 -5.10 3.24
CA LYS A 80 2.78 -4.92 3.61
C LYS A 80 3.31 -6.08 4.44
N GLU A 81 2.56 -6.52 5.45
CA GLU A 81 2.94 -7.67 6.29
C GLU A 81 3.05 -8.95 5.46
N GLU A 82 2.02 -9.24 4.64
CA GLU A 82 2.00 -10.48 3.86
C GLU A 82 3.06 -10.51 2.76
N VAL A 83 3.18 -9.44 1.96
CA VAL A 83 4.17 -9.37 0.88
C VAL A 83 5.58 -9.19 1.44
N GLY A 84 5.73 -8.43 2.53
CA GLY A 84 7.00 -8.20 3.19
C GLY A 84 7.65 -9.49 3.67
N GLN A 85 6.88 -10.38 4.29
CA GLN A 85 7.34 -11.72 4.68
C GLN A 85 7.89 -12.51 3.49
N ILE A 86 7.19 -12.47 2.34
CA ILE A 86 7.65 -13.15 1.12
C ILE A 86 8.95 -12.50 0.61
N VAL A 87 9.01 -11.16 0.56
CA VAL A 87 10.22 -10.46 0.11
C VAL A 87 11.41 -10.80 0.99
N GLU A 88 11.23 -10.85 2.32
CA GLU A 88 12.27 -11.17 3.28
C GLU A 88 12.77 -12.63 3.17
N GLU A 89 11.93 -13.57 2.75
CA GLU A 89 12.36 -14.95 2.46
C GLU A 89 13.35 -15.02 1.28
N TYR A 90 13.17 -14.19 0.26
CA TYR A 90 14.04 -14.17 -0.93
C TYR A 90 15.19 -13.16 -0.85
N PHE A 91 15.05 -12.10 -0.04
CA PHE A 91 16.00 -10.99 0.08
C PHE A 91 16.19 -10.52 1.55
N PRO A 92 16.69 -11.39 2.45
CA PRO A 92 16.70 -11.15 3.90
C PRO A 92 17.64 -10.02 4.38
N ASP A 93 18.75 -9.76 3.70
CA ASP A 93 19.85 -8.96 4.27
C ASP A 93 20.01 -7.55 3.67
N HIS A 94 19.39 -7.24 2.51
CA HIS A 94 19.84 -6.09 1.68
C HIS A 94 18.74 -5.40 0.85
N SER A 95 17.46 -5.53 1.22
CA SER A 95 16.38 -4.97 0.42
C SER A 95 15.62 -3.85 1.14
N ASN A 96 15.56 -2.68 0.50
CA ASN A 96 14.53 -1.70 0.78
C ASN A 96 13.36 -2.04 -0.14
N TYR A 97 12.22 -2.47 0.40
CA TYR A 97 11.04 -2.76 -0.40
C TYR A 97 9.89 -1.80 -0.09
N GLY A 98 9.06 -1.57 -1.10
CA GLY A 98 7.81 -0.83 -1.01
C GLY A 98 6.67 -1.73 -1.49
N VAL A 99 5.61 -1.77 -0.69
CA VAL A 99 4.35 -2.39 -1.04
C VAL A 99 3.27 -1.31 -0.99
N ASN A 100 2.67 -1.02 -2.13
CA ASN A 100 1.61 -0.03 -2.27
C ASN A 100 0.33 -0.71 -2.74
N LEU A 101 -0.81 -0.24 -2.24
CA LEU A 101 -2.11 -0.65 -2.76
C LEU A 101 -2.63 0.33 -3.80
N ILE A 102 -3.18 -0.23 -4.87
CA ILE A 102 -3.92 0.48 -5.90
C ILE A 102 -5.38 0.09 -5.75
N PHE A 103 -6.19 1.05 -5.36
CA PHE A 103 -7.62 0.88 -5.20
C PHE A 103 -8.34 1.12 -6.54
N PRO A 104 -9.45 0.41 -6.80
CA PRO A 104 -10.31 0.71 -7.94
C PRO A 104 -10.90 2.12 -7.81
N GLU A 105 -11.18 2.77 -8.93
CA GLU A 105 -11.77 4.12 -8.97
C GLU A 105 -13.12 4.19 -8.23
N THR A 106 -13.84 3.07 -8.17
CA THR A 106 -15.11 2.95 -7.45
C THR A 106 -14.92 2.16 -6.18
N GLU A 107 -15.19 2.79 -5.04
CA GLU A 107 -15.20 2.09 -3.76
C GLU A 107 -16.26 0.97 -3.74
N PRO A 108 -15.98 -0.15 -3.04
CA PRO A 108 -16.99 -1.17 -2.79
C PRO A 108 -18.18 -0.55 -2.05
N LYS A 109 -19.41 -0.92 -2.48
CA LYS A 109 -20.64 -0.49 -1.80
C LYS A 109 -20.82 -1.14 -0.43
N GLU A 110 -20.29 -2.35 -0.27
CA GLU A 110 -20.30 -3.06 1.00
C GLU A 110 -19.11 -2.63 1.83
N PHE A 111 -19.37 -2.37 3.11
CA PHE A 111 -18.33 -2.10 4.08
C PHE A 111 -17.61 -3.42 4.41
N ILE A 112 -16.33 -3.50 4.05
CA ILE A 112 -15.48 -4.67 4.25
C ILE A 112 -14.13 -4.18 4.78
N LEU A 113 -13.76 -4.63 5.97
CA LEU A 113 -12.52 -4.20 6.64
C LEU A 113 -11.33 -5.11 6.36
N ALA A 114 -11.57 -6.39 6.07
CA ALA A 114 -10.53 -7.39 5.83
C ALA A 114 -10.43 -7.75 4.34
N ASP A 115 -9.40 -8.53 3.97
CA ASP A 115 -9.28 -9.20 2.67
C ASP A 115 -9.04 -8.21 1.51
N TYR A 116 -7.95 -7.45 1.62
CA TYR A 116 -7.53 -6.48 0.61
C TYR A 116 -7.45 -7.09 -0.81
N LYS A 117 -7.15 -8.40 -0.94
CA LYS A 117 -6.98 -9.10 -2.23
C LYS A 117 -8.22 -9.06 -3.13
N LYS A 118 -9.41 -8.93 -2.55
CA LYS A 118 -10.66 -8.79 -3.30
C LYS A 118 -10.94 -7.37 -3.81
N HIS A 119 -10.26 -6.38 -3.23
CA HIS A 119 -10.66 -4.98 -3.33
C HIS A 119 -9.55 -4.05 -3.79
N ALA A 120 -8.31 -4.53 -3.87
CA ALA A 120 -7.16 -3.77 -4.30
C ALA A 120 -6.20 -4.64 -5.12
N THR A 121 -5.39 -3.98 -5.92
CA THR A 121 -4.19 -4.58 -6.51
C THR A 121 -2.95 -4.07 -5.80
N VAL A 122 -1.88 -4.83 -5.86
CA VAL A 122 -0.62 -4.54 -5.17
C VAL A 122 0.44 -4.10 -6.18
N GLU A 123 1.18 -3.07 -5.80
CA GLU A 123 2.42 -2.64 -6.40
C GLU A 123 3.59 -3.04 -5.50
N VAL A 124 4.50 -3.86 -6.01
CA VAL A 124 5.69 -4.30 -5.27
C VAL A 124 6.94 -3.75 -5.96
N GLY A 125 7.76 -3.04 -5.20
CA GLY A 125 9.08 -2.59 -5.62
C GLY A 125 10.13 -3.05 -4.63
N VAL A 126 11.16 -3.77 -5.08
CA VAL A 126 12.29 -4.20 -4.26
C VAL A 126 13.55 -3.49 -4.76
N SER A 127 14.25 -2.78 -3.89
CA SER A 127 15.55 -2.15 -4.19
C SER A 127 16.67 -2.90 -3.50
N LEU A 128 17.62 -3.40 -4.30
CA LEU A 128 18.80 -4.13 -3.85
C LEU A 128 20.02 -3.20 -3.98
N ASP A 129 20.11 -2.25 -3.05
CA ASP A 129 21.02 -1.10 -3.11
C ASP A 129 22.52 -1.46 -3.16
N ASN A 130 22.86 -2.72 -2.85
CA ASN A 130 24.23 -3.23 -2.83
C ASN A 130 24.53 -4.35 -3.85
N ILE A 131 23.57 -4.67 -4.72
CA ILE A 131 23.73 -5.73 -5.72
C ILE A 131 23.94 -5.11 -7.09
N ARG A 132 25.15 -5.31 -7.64
CA ARG A 132 25.45 -5.02 -9.04
C ARG A 132 25.24 -6.29 -9.86
N VAL A 133 24.34 -6.24 -10.83
CA VAL A 133 24.12 -7.35 -11.75
C VAL A 133 25.20 -7.35 -12.82
N ASN A 134 25.90 -8.48 -12.93
CA ASN A 134 26.96 -8.79 -13.89
C ASN A 134 26.76 -10.20 -14.47
N SER A 135 27.64 -10.65 -15.36
CA SER A 135 27.50 -11.96 -16.01
C SER A 135 27.64 -13.16 -15.08
N GLU A 136 28.22 -12.98 -13.89
CA GLU A 136 28.47 -14.05 -12.91
C GLU A 136 27.28 -14.27 -11.97
N ASN A 137 26.46 -13.23 -11.72
CA ASN A 137 25.32 -13.31 -10.79
C ASN A 137 23.95 -13.05 -11.43
N SER A 138 23.88 -12.67 -12.71
CA SER A 138 22.60 -12.31 -13.33
C SER A 138 21.59 -13.44 -13.31
N GLU A 139 22.01 -14.68 -13.56
CA GLU A 139 21.11 -15.84 -13.57
C GLU A 139 20.47 -16.02 -12.18
N THR A 140 21.28 -16.08 -11.13
CA THR A 140 20.81 -16.27 -9.75
C THR A 140 19.89 -15.14 -9.27
N GLU A 141 20.20 -13.88 -9.57
CA GLU A 141 19.35 -12.77 -9.14
C GLU A 141 18.02 -12.74 -9.91
N ILE A 142 18.01 -13.14 -11.18
CA ILE A 142 16.78 -13.26 -11.98
C ILE A 142 15.94 -14.45 -11.52
N GLU A 143 16.57 -15.59 -11.21
CA GLU A 143 15.89 -16.73 -10.62
C GLU A 143 15.21 -16.36 -9.29
N ARG A 144 15.89 -15.62 -8.41
CA ARG A 144 15.29 -15.12 -7.16
C ARG A 144 14.11 -14.19 -7.42
N ALA A 145 14.26 -13.23 -8.34
CA ALA A 145 13.18 -12.35 -8.76
C ALA A 145 11.96 -13.13 -9.27
N PHE A 146 12.22 -14.17 -10.05
CA PHE A 146 11.19 -15.05 -10.60
C PHE A 146 10.49 -15.82 -9.49
N PHE A 147 11.22 -16.44 -8.56
CA PHE A 147 10.60 -17.19 -7.47
C PHE A 147 9.80 -16.30 -6.52
N LEU A 148 10.30 -15.09 -6.21
CA LEU A 148 9.53 -14.08 -5.49
C LEU A 148 8.20 -13.78 -6.20
N LEU A 149 8.23 -13.52 -7.51
CA LEU A 149 7.03 -13.27 -8.29
C LEU A 149 6.05 -14.46 -8.26
N GLN A 150 6.55 -15.69 -8.39
CA GLN A 150 5.71 -16.89 -8.36
C GLN A 150 5.09 -17.12 -6.99
N GLU A 151 5.81 -16.90 -5.90
CA GLU A 151 5.27 -17.06 -4.54
C GLU A 151 4.16 -16.03 -4.27
N ILE A 152 4.36 -14.77 -4.67
CA ILE A 152 3.30 -13.75 -4.59
C ILE A 152 2.06 -14.17 -5.40
N LYS A 153 2.25 -14.68 -6.63
CA LYS A 153 1.15 -15.20 -7.46
C LYS A 153 0.44 -16.39 -6.81
N ALA A 154 1.20 -17.30 -6.19
CA ALA A 154 0.67 -18.49 -5.50
C ALA A 154 -0.18 -18.14 -4.27
N LYS A 155 0.09 -16.99 -3.63
CA LYS A 155 -0.75 -16.42 -2.56
C LYS A 155 -2.01 -15.72 -3.06
N GLU A 156 -2.29 -15.79 -4.36
CA GLU A 156 -3.45 -15.14 -5.01
C GLU A 156 -3.45 -13.61 -4.86
N ILE A 157 -2.26 -13.01 -4.70
CA ILE A 157 -2.11 -11.56 -4.60
C ILE A 157 -2.16 -10.95 -6.01
N LEU A 158 -3.11 -10.05 -6.24
CA LEU A 158 -3.29 -9.41 -7.54
C LEU A 158 -2.27 -8.29 -7.74
N LEU A 159 -1.21 -8.59 -8.48
CA LEU A 159 -0.20 -7.58 -8.81
C LEU A 159 -0.63 -6.69 -9.98
N GLN A 160 -0.53 -5.37 -9.77
CA GLN A 160 -0.60 -4.37 -10.84
C GLN A 160 0.78 -4.10 -11.43
N HIS A 161 1.81 -4.09 -10.59
CA HIS A 161 3.18 -3.86 -11.01
C HIS A 161 4.18 -4.53 -10.06
N PHE A 162 5.27 -5.01 -10.64
CA PHE A 162 6.36 -5.68 -9.93
C PHE A 162 7.69 -5.16 -10.46
N GLY A 163 8.50 -4.62 -9.55
CA GLY A 163 9.79 -4.05 -9.87
C GLY A 163 10.89 -4.60 -8.98
N ILE A 164 12.04 -4.91 -9.58
CA ILE A 164 13.29 -5.15 -8.83
C ILE A 164 14.38 -4.25 -9.40
N SER A 165 14.91 -3.40 -8.54
CA SER A 165 16.03 -2.52 -8.85
C SER A 165 17.33 -3.09 -8.30
N TYR A 166 18.32 -3.15 -9.16
CA TYR A 166 19.73 -3.41 -8.88
C TYR A 166 20.50 -2.14 -9.23
N GLN A 167 21.66 -1.90 -8.60
CA GLN A 167 22.40 -0.62 -8.73
C GLN A 167 22.50 -0.06 -10.17
N ASN A 168 22.68 -0.92 -11.16
CA ASN A 168 22.86 -0.56 -12.57
C ASN A 168 21.76 -1.08 -13.51
N ARG A 169 20.71 -1.74 -13.00
CA ARG A 169 19.65 -2.35 -13.80
C ARG A 169 18.34 -2.39 -13.05
N THR A 170 17.23 -2.26 -13.76
CA THR A 170 15.91 -2.41 -13.15
C THR A 170 15.06 -3.33 -14.01
N LEU A 171 14.46 -4.34 -13.37
CA LEU A 171 13.34 -5.11 -13.90
C LEU A 171 12.06 -4.36 -13.52
N GLN A 172 11.23 -4.06 -14.51
CA GLN A 172 9.88 -3.52 -14.29
C GLN A 172 8.90 -4.34 -15.09
N LEU A 173 7.86 -4.86 -14.43
CA LEU A 173 6.80 -5.64 -15.04
C LEU A 173 5.47 -4.97 -14.78
N GLN A 174 4.71 -4.72 -15.84
CA GLN A 174 3.32 -4.27 -15.74
C GLN A 174 2.39 -5.48 -15.62
N LYS A 175 1.12 -5.22 -15.30
CA LYS A 175 0.09 -6.25 -15.11
C LYS A 175 0.06 -7.28 -16.24
N GLU A 176 0.13 -6.85 -17.49
CA GLU A 176 0.09 -7.73 -18.66
C GLU A 176 1.33 -8.65 -18.71
N ASP A 177 2.51 -8.10 -18.41
CA ASP A 177 3.77 -8.84 -18.39
C ASP A 177 3.79 -9.89 -17.29
N ILE A 178 3.33 -9.52 -16.09
CA ILE A 178 3.26 -10.40 -14.90
C ILE A 178 2.44 -11.66 -15.17
N GLN A 179 1.36 -11.54 -15.93
CA GLN A 179 0.52 -12.68 -16.31
C GLN A 179 1.21 -13.59 -17.33
N SER A 180 2.03 -13.01 -18.21
CA SER A 180 2.72 -13.74 -19.27
C SER A 180 3.98 -14.49 -18.80
N ILE A 181 4.62 -14.04 -17.72
CA ILE A 181 5.87 -14.64 -17.22
C ILE A 181 5.59 -15.94 -16.46
N ASN A 182 6.07 -17.04 -17.03
CA ASN A 182 5.96 -18.40 -16.49
C ASN A 182 7.31 -19.12 -16.42
N SER A 183 8.40 -18.47 -16.82
CA SER A 183 9.76 -19.01 -16.79
C SER A 183 10.81 -17.94 -16.48
N VAL A 184 11.98 -18.37 -16.02
CA VAL A 184 13.14 -17.50 -15.76
C VAL A 184 13.61 -16.86 -17.07
N GLU A 185 13.62 -17.62 -18.17
CA GLU A 185 14.05 -17.16 -19.49
C GLU A 185 13.16 -16.04 -20.05
N GLU A 186 11.86 -16.06 -19.74
CA GLU A 186 10.94 -14.97 -20.08
C GLU A 186 11.25 -13.72 -19.25
N MET A 187 11.48 -13.87 -17.95
CA MET A 187 11.85 -12.75 -17.08
C MET A 187 13.20 -12.12 -17.49
N GLU A 188 14.18 -12.93 -17.93
CA GLU A 188 15.46 -12.43 -18.42
C GLU A 188 15.31 -11.47 -19.61
N LYS A 189 14.35 -11.71 -20.51
CA LYS A 189 14.13 -10.86 -21.69
C LYS A 189 13.80 -9.43 -21.29
N PHE A 190 12.97 -9.25 -20.27
CA PHE A 190 12.58 -7.92 -19.77
C PHE A 190 13.77 -7.12 -19.23
N LEU A 191 14.74 -7.78 -18.59
CA LEU A 191 15.99 -7.13 -18.15
C LEU A 191 16.92 -6.75 -19.29
N ARG A 192 16.92 -7.51 -20.39
CA ARG A 192 17.77 -7.24 -21.56
C ARG A 192 17.19 -6.14 -22.45
N GLU A 193 15.86 -6.05 -22.56
CA GLU A 193 15.18 -5.07 -23.41
C GLU A 193 15.29 -3.63 -22.88
N TYR A 194 15.42 -3.44 -21.56
CA TYR A 194 15.66 -2.11 -20.96
C TYR A 194 17.05 -1.51 -21.25
N ASN A 195 17.97 -2.27 -21.86
CA ASN A 195 19.31 -1.81 -22.25
C ASN A 195 19.40 -1.31 -23.72
N ARG A 196 18.27 -1.01 -24.37
CA ARG A 196 18.20 -0.45 -25.73
C ARG A 196 17.67 0.97 -25.77
#